data_AF-W4RN27-F1
#
_entry.id   AF-W4RN27-F1
#
_cell.length_a   1.000
_cell.length_b   1.000
_cell.length_c   1.000
_cell.angle_alpha   90.00
_cell.angle_beta   90.00
_cell.angle_gamma   90.00
#
_symmetry.space_group_name_H-M   'P 1'
#
loop_
_entity.id
_entity.type
_entity.pdbx_description
1 polymer ?
#
loop_
_entity_poly.entity_id
_entity_poly.type
_entity_poly.pdbx_seq_one_letter_code
_entity_poly.pdbx_strand_id
1 'polypeptide(L)'
;MHMAPTVLNALLQFYEKNVPSIEQQVRVVIAGSAPPPAFVTRVEKELGWEFIQVYGMTESSPLSTISTIRSHLKQLPLNEQYRMKAKAGISMIGSQVKVVNDHGDEVAHDGKEIGEVITRSNGVMKLLEK
;
A
#
# COMPACT_ATOMS: atom_id res chain seq x y z
N MET A 1 4.58 -0.81 12.93
CA MET A 1 5.97 -0.52 12.53
C MET A 1 5.97 -0.05 11.09
N HIS A 2 6.86 0.86 10.70
CA HIS A 2 6.95 1.40 9.33
C HIS A 2 8.34 1.12 8.77
N MET A 3 8.44 0.64 7.53
CA MET A 3 9.74 0.40 6.88
C MET A 3 9.61 0.30 5.35
N ALA A 4 10.74 0.38 4.64
CA ALA A 4 10.79 0.07 3.21
C ALA A 4 10.75 -1.45 2.97
N PRO A 5 10.27 -1.92 1.79
CA PRO A 5 10.22 -3.35 1.46
C PRO A 5 11.55 -4.10 1.66
N THR A 6 12.67 -3.46 1.33
CA THR A 6 14.01 -4.05 1.45
C THR A 6 14.35 -4.41 2.90
N VAL A 7 13.98 -3.56 3.87
CA VAL A 7 14.23 -3.82 5.29
C VAL A 7 13.34 -4.98 5.77
N LEU A 8 12.08 -5.02 5.36
CA LEU A 8 11.20 -6.14 5.68
C LEU A 8 11.69 -7.46 5.07
N ASN A 9 12.26 -7.42 3.87
CA ASN A 9 12.87 -8.59 3.25
C ASN A 9 14.08 -9.10 4.04
N ALA A 10 14.92 -8.20 4.56
CA ALA A 10 16.02 -8.58 5.45
C ALA A 10 15.51 -9.23 6.75
N LEU A 11 14.41 -8.74 7.32
CA LEU A 11 13.77 -9.36 8.48
C LEU A 11 13.24 -10.76 8.15
N LEU A 12 12.58 -10.94 7.01
CA LEU A 12 12.13 -12.26 6.56
C LEU A 12 13.29 -13.25 6.43
N GLN A 13 14.42 -12.83 5.85
CA GLN A 13 15.63 -13.65 5.75
C GLN A 13 16.25 -13.97 7.13
N PHE A 14 16.19 -13.03 8.07
CA PHE A 14 16.59 -13.30 9.45
C PHE A 14 15.69 -14.37 10.09
N TYR A 15 14.38 -14.30 9.83
CA TYR A 15 13.38 -15.23 10.36
C TYR A 15 13.53 -16.66 9.84
N GLU A 16 14.04 -16.84 8.62
CA GLU A 16 14.35 -18.17 8.07
C GLU A 16 15.38 -18.93 8.93
N LYS A 17 16.27 -18.21 9.62
CA LYS A 17 17.36 -18.78 10.43
C LYS A 17 17.13 -18.64 11.92
N ASN A 18 16.24 -17.75 12.34
CA ASN A 18 15.97 -17.42 13.73
C ASN A 18 14.47 -17.25 13.89
N VAL A 19 13.82 -18.03 14.74
CA VAL A 19 12.37 -17.90 14.95
C VAL A 19 12.14 -17.28 16.34
N PRO A 20 12.26 -15.95 16.49
CA PRO A 20 12.03 -15.30 17.76
C PRO A 20 10.55 -15.44 18.14
N SER A 21 10.28 -15.66 19.43
CA SER A 21 8.91 -15.57 19.95
C SER A 21 8.49 -14.10 20.00
N ILE A 22 7.47 -13.74 19.23
CA ILE A 22 6.81 -12.43 19.31
C ILE A 22 5.36 -12.67 19.76
N GLU A 23 5.04 -12.20 20.96
CA GLU A 23 3.70 -12.35 21.55
C GLU A 23 2.74 -11.23 21.10
N GLN A 24 3.28 -10.10 20.63
CA GLN A 24 2.49 -8.95 20.21
C GLN A 24 1.94 -9.12 18.80
N GLN A 25 0.70 -8.68 18.58
CA GLN A 25 0.16 -8.50 17.23
C GLN A 25 0.84 -7.32 16.55
N VAL A 26 1.66 -7.60 15.54
CA VAL A 26 2.39 -6.58 14.79
C VAL A 26 1.63 -6.21 13.54
N ARG A 27 1.53 -4.90 13.28
CA ARG A 27 1.13 -4.35 11.99
C ARG A 27 2.34 -3.70 11.34
N VAL A 28 2.63 -4.07 10.10
CA VAL A 28 3.72 -3.50 9.32
C VAL A 28 3.17 -2.67 8.17
N VAL A 29 3.58 -1.41 8.13
CA VAL A 29 3.21 -0.45 7.09
C VAL A 29 4.41 -0.28 6.16
N ILE A 30 4.18 -0.54 4.87
CA ILE A 30 5.18 -0.52 3.82
C ILE A 30 4.85 0.57 2.80
N ALA A 31 5.87 1.33 2.39
CA ALA A 31 5.77 2.42 1.44
C ALA A 31 7.00 2.50 0.53
N GLY A 32 6.96 3.35 -0.48
CA GLY A 32 8.11 3.70 -1.33
C GLY A 32 8.28 2.83 -2.58
N SER A 33 7.94 1.55 -2.53
CA SER A 33 7.83 0.72 -3.74
C SER A 33 6.72 -0.32 -3.60
N ALA A 34 6.20 -0.77 -4.74
CA ALA A 34 5.11 -1.73 -4.79
C ALA A 34 5.64 -3.16 -4.48
N PRO A 35 5.21 -3.80 -3.39
CA PRO A 35 5.57 -5.17 -3.07
C PRO A 35 4.77 -6.15 -3.95
N PRO A 36 5.37 -7.27 -4.41
CA PRO A 36 4.61 -8.29 -5.12
C PRO A 36 3.64 -9.02 -4.16
N PRO A 37 2.48 -9.55 -4.62
CA PRO A 37 1.53 -10.26 -3.76
C PRO A 37 2.12 -11.45 -2.98
N ALA A 38 3.14 -12.11 -3.54
CA ALA A 38 3.87 -13.17 -2.87
C ALA A 38 4.60 -12.66 -1.61
N PHE A 39 5.10 -11.42 -1.62
CA PHE A 39 5.74 -10.80 -0.47
C PHE A 39 4.75 -10.55 0.68
N VAL A 40 3.54 -10.07 0.36
CA VAL A 40 2.45 -9.92 1.33
C VAL A 40 2.11 -11.27 1.97
N THR A 41 1.93 -12.30 1.13
CA THR A 41 1.62 -13.66 1.58
C THR A 41 2.67 -14.17 2.56
N ARG A 42 3.94 -13.93 2.23
CA ARG A 42 5.08 -14.36 3.03
C ARG A 42 5.08 -13.71 4.41
N VAL A 43 4.90 -12.39 4.47
CA VAL A 43 4.83 -11.63 5.72
C VAL A 43 3.70 -12.13 6.62
N GLU A 44 2.48 -12.27 6.09
CA GLU A 44 1.34 -12.64 6.93
C GLU A 44 1.39 -14.10 7.37
N LYS A 45 1.95 -15.01 6.55
CA LYS A 45 2.06 -16.44 6.90
C LYS A 45 3.25 -16.78 7.78
N GLU A 46 4.42 -16.23 7.47
CA GLU A 46 5.67 -16.59 8.16
C GLU A 46 5.89 -15.75 9.42
N LEU A 47 5.52 -14.46 9.40
CA LEU A 47 5.70 -13.58 10.55
C LEU A 47 4.40 -13.45 11.37
N GLY A 48 3.24 -13.75 10.79
CA GLY A 48 1.95 -13.53 11.44
C GLY A 48 1.57 -12.04 11.58
N TRP A 49 2.26 -11.16 10.85
CA TRP A 49 2.06 -9.71 10.96
C TRP A 49 0.99 -9.24 9.96
N GLU A 50 0.18 -8.26 10.35
CA GLU A 50 -0.74 -7.60 9.43
C GLU A 50 0.05 -6.70 8.47
N PHE A 51 -0.06 -6.97 7.18
CA PHE A 51 0.55 -6.20 6.12
C PHE A 51 -0.36 -5.05 5.66
N ILE A 52 0.19 -3.85 5.67
CA ILE A 52 -0.47 -2.62 5.21
C ILE A 52 0.44 -1.95 4.18
N GLN A 53 -0.08 -1.67 3.00
CA GLN A 53 0.64 -0.85 2.01
C GLN A 53 0.09 0.57 2.02
N VAL A 54 0.98 1.54 1.91
CA VAL A 54 0.61 2.93 1.64
C VAL A 54 1.37 3.43 0.42
N TYR A 55 0.76 4.35 -0.31
CA TYR A 55 1.41 5.06 -1.40
C TYR A 55 1.26 6.57 -1.22
N GLY A 56 2.28 7.27 -1.67
CA GLY A 56 2.36 8.71 -1.77
C GLY A 56 3.82 9.11 -1.99
N MET A 57 4.08 10.41 -1.92
CA MET A 57 5.36 11.00 -2.31
C MET A 57 5.70 12.14 -1.34
N THR A 58 6.93 12.66 -1.40
CA THR A 58 7.34 13.82 -0.61
C THR A 58 6.37 14.99 -0.79
N GLU A 59 5.89 15.19 -2.01
CA GLU A 59 4.96 16.22 -2.45
C GLU A 59 3.55 16.07 -1.85
N SER A 60 3.20 14.90 -1.30
CA SER A 60 1.89 14.61 -0.71
C SER A 60 1.92 14.38 0.80
N SER A 61 3.01 14.77 1.48
CA SER A 61 3.20 14.71 2.93
C SER A 61 2.71 13.44 3.65
N PRO A 62 3.37 12.29 3.49
CA PRO A 62 3.77 11.59 2.27
C PRO A 62 2.69 10.59 1.80
N LEU A 63 1.44 10.76 2.24
CA LEU A 63 0.42 9.71 2.16
C LEU A 63 -0.76 10.16 1.29
N SER A 64 -1.08 9.35 0.28
CA SER A 64 -2.23 9.56 -0.61
C SER A 64 -3.21 8.40 -0.56
N THR A 65 -2.72 7.15 -0.53
CA THR A 65 -3.57 5.95 -0.51
C THR A 65 -3.11 4.94 0.53
N ILE A 66 -4.05 4.11 0.97
CA ILE A 66 -3.85 3.01 1.91
C ILE A 66 -4.52 1.74 1.39
N SER A 67 -3.83 0.62 1.50
CA SER A 67 -4.33 -0.71 1.15
C SER A 67 -4.52 -1.55 2.39
N THR A 68 -5.78 -1.78 2.75
CA THR A 68 -6.22 -2.70 3.79
C THR A 68 -7.43 -3.50 3.29
N ILE A 69 -7.69 -4.66 3.91
CA ILE A 69 -8.87 -5.45 3.57
C ILE A 69 -10.10 -4.86 4.25
N ARG A 70 -10.99 -4.30 3.43
CA ARG A 70 -12.29 -3.77 3.88
C ARG A 70 -13.18 -4.91 4.37
N SER A 71 -14.09 -4.62 5.29
CA SER A 71 -14.96 -5.60 5.94
C SER A 71 -15.69 -6.53 4.95
N HIS A 72 -16.26 -5.98 3.87
CA HIS A 72 -16.97 -6.76 2.85
C HIS A 72 -16.06 -7.67 2.01
N LEU A 73 -14.74 -7.46 2.04
CA LEU A 73 -13.75 -8.28 1.31
C LEU A 73 -13.12 -9.37 2.19
N LYS A 74 -13.43 -9.41 3.50
CA LYS A 74 -12.89 -10.43 4.42
C LYS A 74 -13.36 -11.86 4.11
N GLN A 75 -14.46 -11.98 3.37
CA GLN A 75 -15.03 -13.26 2.92
C GLN A 75 -14.27 -13.84 1.71
N LEU A 76 -13.42 -13.05 1.04
CA LEU A 76 -12.67 -13.51 -0.12
C LEU A 76 -11.64 -14.58 0.28
N PRO A 77 -11.26 -15.49 -0.64
CA PRO A 77 -10.12 -16.38 -0.41
C PRO A 77 -8.85 -15.60 -0.02
N LEU A 78 -8.05 -16.13 0.90
CA LEU A 78 -6.85 -15.44 1.42
C LEU A 78 -5.91 -14.94 0.32
N ASN A 79 -5.71 -15.73 -0.75
CA ASN A 79 -4.86 -15.32 -1.87
C ASN A 79 -5.39 -14.08 -2.59
N GLU A 80 -6.72 -13.94 -2.74
CA GLU A 80 -7.33 -12.74 -3.31
C GLU A 80 -7.20 -11.55 -2.35
N GLN A 81 -7.29 -11.79 -1.04
CA GLN A 81 -7.00 -10.75 -0.04
C GLN A 81 -5.54 -10.27 -0.16
N TYR A 82 -4.56 -11.17 -0.28
CA TYR A 82 -3.16 -10.77 -0.46
C TYR A 82 -2.94 -9.97 -1.74
N ARG A 83 -3.58 -10.36 -2.84
CA ARG A 83 -3.56 -9.59 -4.11
C ARG A 83 -4.13 -8.19 -3.95
N MET A 84 -5.22 -8.04 -3.18
CA MET A 84 -5.81 -6.74 -2.90
C MET A 84 -4.91 -5.88 -2.02
N LYS A 85 -4.31 -6.44 -0.95
CA LYS A 85 -3.37 -5.75 -0.07
C LYS A 85 -2.13 -5.23 -0.81
N ALA A 86 -1.67 -5.92 -1.85
CA ALA A 86 -0.52 -5.51 -2.67
C ALA A 86 -0.81 -4.34 -3.64
N LYS A 87 -2.08 -3.94 -3.81
CA LYS A 87 -2.43 -2.75 -4.62
C LYS A 87 -2.02 -1.47 -3.91
N ALA A 88 -1.91 -0.37 -4.66
CA ALA A 88 -1.70 0.97 -4.10
C ALA A 88 -2.80 1.38 -3.10
N GLY A 89 -3.99 0.78 -3.21
CA GLY A 89 -5.07 0.89 -2.24
C GLY A 89 -6.14 1.91 -2.63
N ILE A 90 -6.80 2.46 -1.63
CA ILE A 90 -7.85 3.47 -1.77
C ILE A 90 -7.38 4.81 -1.20
N SER A 91 -8.01 5.90 -1.63
CA SER A 91 -7.74 7.24 -1.10
C SER A 91 -7.80 7.28 0.42
N MET A 92 -6.77 7.84 1.05
CA MET A 92 -6.77 8.10 2.49
C MET A 92 -7.74 9.21 2.85
N ILE A 93 -8.18 9.23 4.11
CA ILE A 93 -9.02 10.29 4.65
C ILE A 93 -8.34 11.65 4.40
N GLY A 94 -9.10 12.60 3.85
CA GLY A 94 -8.59 13.93 3.51
C GLY A 94 -7.83 14.02 2.19
N SER A 95 -7.61 12.90 1.48
CA SER A 95 -7.04 12.86 0.14
C SER A 95 -8.10 12.51 -0.90
N GLN A 96 -8.01 13.17 -2.05
CA GLN A 96 -8.80 12.86 -3.25
C GLN A 96 -7.82 12.40 -4.32
N VAL A 97 -7.93 11.14 -4.74
CA VAL A 97 -7.04 10.53 -5.75
C VAL A 97 -7.88 10.18 -6.97
N LYS A 98 -7.36 10.50 -8.15
CA LYS A 98 -7.93 10.11 -9.45
C LYS A 98 -6.84 9.56 -10.35
N VAL A 99 -7.26 8.86 -11.38
CA VAL A 99 -6.42 8.47 -12.51
C VAL A 99 -6.97 9.18 -13.76
N VAL A 100 -6.12 9.89 -14.48
CA VAL A 100 -6.51 10.69 -15.66
C VAL A 100 -5.75 10.28 -16.91
N ASN A 101 -6.37 10.40 -18.08
CA ASN A 101 -5.71 10.18 -19.37
C ASN A 101 -4.88 11.41 -19.80
N ASP A 102 -4.25 11.34 -20.98
CA ASP A 102 -3.41 12.42 -21.53
C ASP A 102 -4.18 13.73 -21.82
N HIS A 103 -5.51 13.67 -21.86
CA HIS A 103 -6.39 14.84 -22.02
C HIS A 103 -6.83 15.45 -20.69
N GLY A 104 -6.47 14.83 -19.56
CA GLY A 104 -6.86 15.24 -18.21
C GLY A 104 -8.24 14.74 -17.78
N ASP A 105 -8.90 13.90 -18.59
CA ASP A 105 -10.18 13.30 -18.23
C ASP A 105 -9.98 12.08 -17.33
N GLU A 106 -10.89 11.87 -16.38
CA GLU A 106 -10.85 10.72 -15.48
C GLU A 106 -11.10 9.41 -16.24
N VAL A 107 -10.23 8.42 -16.05
CA VAL A 107 -10.34 7.11 -16.70
C VAL A 107 -11.48 6.28 -16.11
N ALA A 108 -11.91 5.23 -16.83
CA ALA A 108 -12.90 4.30 -16.31
C ALA A 108 -12.41 3.55 -15.06
N HIS A 109 -13.27 3.42 -14.04
CA HIS A 109 -12.97 2.66 -12.81
C HIS A 109 -13.11 1.14 -12.99
N ASP A 110 -12.57 0.59 -14.07
CA ASP A 110 -12.65 -0.83 -14.44
C ASP A 110 -11.37 -1.63 -14.12
N GLY A 111 -10.30 -0.94 -13.71
CA GLY A 111 -9.01 -1.52 -13.37
C GLY A 111 -8.19 -1.97 -14.58
N LYS A 112 -8.54 -1.54 -15.80
CA LYS A 112 -7.83 -1.87 -17.05
C LYS A 112 -7.22 -0.65 -17.71
N GLU A 113 -7.93 0.48 -17.71
CA GLU A 113 -7.44 1.71 -18.30
C GLU A 113 -6.27 2.28 -17.49
N ILE A 114 -5.21 2.69 -18.19
CA ILE A 114 -3.98 3.22 -17.60
C ILE A 114 -4.00 4.74 -17.75
N GLY A 115 -3.59 5.45 -16.71
CA GLY A 115 -3.45 6.91 -16.72
C GLY A 115 -2.54 7.42 -15.62
N GLU A 116 -2.40 8.74 -15.53
CA GLU A 116 -1.61 9.44 -14.52
C GLU A 116 -2.38 9.57 -13.20
N VAL A 117 -1.70 9.33 -12.08
CA VAL A 117 -2.27 9.51 -10.73
C VAL A 117 -2.18 10.98 -10.34
N ILE A 118 -3.33 11.61 -10.11
CA ILE A 118 -3.41 12.96 -9.55
C ILE A 118 -4.00 12.90 -8.14
N THR A 119 -3.53 13.77 -7.26
CA THR A 119 -3.97 13.83 -5.86
C THR A 119 -4.18 15.26 -5.38
N ARG A 120 -5.19 15.45 -4.55
CA ARG A 120 -5.46 16.70 -3.83
C ARG A 120 -5.72 16.40 -2.36
N SER A 121 -4.98 17.05 -1.48
CA SER A 121 -5.20 17.00 -0.03
C SER A 121 -4.65 18.26 0.62
N ASN A 122 -4.89 18.44 1.92
CA ASN A 122 -4.25 19.51 2.70
C ASN A 122 -2.74 19.32 2.86
N GLY A 123 -2.23 18.12 2.59
CA GLY A 123 -0.80 17.79 2.63
C GLY A 123 -0.11 17.79 1.26
N VAL A 124 -0.83 18.09 0.18
CA VAL A 124 -0.25 18.21 -1.16
C VAL A 124 0.40 19.57 -1.32
N MET A 125 1.66 19.58 -1.74
CA MET A 125 2.41 20.80 -2.05
C MET A 125 1.65 21.62 -3.10
N LYS A 126 1.57 22.93 -2.88
CA LYS A 126 1.16 23.86 -3.92
C LYS A 126 2.39 24.23 -4.73
N LEU A 127 2.28 24.17 -6.05
CA LEU A 127 3.24 24.85 -6.92
C LEU A 127 3.16 26.35 -6.61
N LEU A 128 4.32 26.97 -6.43
CA LEU A 128 4.40 28.43 -6.32
C LEU A 128 3.97 29.00 -7.67
N GLU A 129 2.85 29.72 -7.72
CA GLU A 129 2.52 30.56 -8.86
C GLU A 129 3.65 31.59 -9.02
N LYS A 130 4.23 31.67 -10.23
CA LYS A 130 5.17 32.73 -10.60
C LYS A 130 4.40 34.00 -10.95
#